data_AF-A0A1M5M215-F1
#
_entry.id   AF-A0A1M5M215-F1
#
_cell.length_a   1.000
_cell.length_b   1.000
_cell.length_c   1.000
_cell.angle_alpha   90.00
_cell.angle_beta   90.00
_cell.angle_gamma   90.00
#
_symmetry.space_group_name_H-M   'P 1'
#
loop_
_entity.id
_entity.type
_entity.pdbx_description
1 polymer ?
#
loop_
_entity_poly.entity_id
_entity_poly.type
_entity_poly.pdbx_seq_one_letter_code
_entity_poly.pdbx_strand_id
1 'polypeptide(L)'
;MTHYHLNAPLTADLGSRVVSTSAAIRSGKIGPSQSDPVSDLIVDLTDAAMRHFFVRPAEVFKLGLASRGIIDLGVRSTNKTIRMALKQILPRLSPEQFRQVADYLDEALEINKPQRKPE
;
A
#
# COMPACT_ATOMS: atom_id res chain seq x y z
N MET A 1 22.82 -4.83 10.98
CA MET A 1 22.84 -4.32 9.59
C MET A 1 21.77 -3.22 9.54
N THR A 2 22.12 -1.99 9.17
CA THR A 2 21.16 -0.87 9.15
C THR A 2 20.41 -0.88 7.83
N HIS A 3 19.09 -1.06 7.86
CA HIS A 3 18.23 -0.95 6.68
C HIS A 3 17.67 0.47 6.58
N TYR A 4 17.80 1.08 5.41
CA TYR A 4 17.22 2.38 5.10
C TYR A 4 15.93 2.17 4.30
N HIS A 5 14.83 2.77 4.76
CA HIS A 5 13.52 2.68 4.11
C HIS A 5 13.13 4.03 3.50
N LEU A 6 12.53 3.98 2.31
CA LEU A 6 11.96 5.15 1.66
C LEU A 6 10.47 5.22 2.01
N ASN A 7 10.10 6.21 2.84
CA ASN A 7 8.77 6.26 3.45
C ASN A 7 7.86 7.24 2.69
N ALA A 8 6.63 6.82 2.40
CA ALA A 8 5.58 7.70 1.89
C ALA A 8 4.56 7.97 3.01
N PRO A 9 4.22 9.24 3.31
CA PRO A 9 3.32 9.56 4.39
C PRO A 9 1.94 8.92 4.17
N LEU A 10 1.43 8.25 5.22
CA LEU A 10 0.08 7.69 5.24
C LEU A 10 -0.89 8.62 5.96
N THR A 11 -2.14 8.63 5.52
CA THR A 11 -3.22 9.25 6.30
C THR A 11 -3.54 8.41 7.53
N ALA A 12 -4.07 9.04 8.57
CA ALA A 12 -4.49 8.33 9.78
C ALA A 12 -5.55 7.25 9.49
N ASP A 13 -6.45 7.52 8.55
CA ASP A 13 -7.44 6.55 8.06
C ASP A 13 -6.77 5.31 7.44
N LEU A 14 -5.84 5.52 6.51
CA LEU A 14 -5.17 4.42 5.81
C LEU A 14 -4.32 3.58 6.77
N GLY A 15 -3.62 4.22 7.72
CA GLY A 15 -2.93 3.52 8.79
C GLY A 15 -3.88 2.71 9.69
N SER A 16 -5.03 3.26 10.05
CA SER A 16 -6.05 2.55 10.85
C SER A 16 -6.67 1.37 10.10
N ARG A 17 -6.86 1.50 8.79
CA ARG A 17 -7.32 0.42 7.91
C ARG A 17 -6.31 -0.71 7.82
N VAL A 18 -5.01 -0.42 7.82
CA VAL A 18 -3.95 -1.43 7.91
C VAL A 18 -4.07 -2.24 9.20
N VAL A 19 -4.09 -1.56 10.36
CA VAL A 19 -4.20 -2.21 11.67
C VAL A 19 -5.46 -3.06 11.80
N SER A 20 -6.61 -2.51 11.40
CA SER A 20 -7.88 -3.24 11.49
C SER A 20 -7.96 -4.42 10.53
N THR A 21 -7.39 -4.31 9.32
CA THR A 21 -7.36 -5.39 8.34
C THR A 21 -6.41 -6.50 8.78
N SER A 22 -5.20 -6.18 9.26
CA SER A 22 -4.26 -7.19 9.74
C SER A 22 -4.83 -7.96 10.95
N ALA A 23 -5.49 -7.28 11.88
CA ALA A 23 -6.21 -7.92 12.99
C ALA A 23 -7.38 -8.81 12.51
N ALA A 24 -8.14 -8.37 11.50
CA ALA A 24 -9.24 -9.14 10.93
C ALA A 24 -8.77 -10.41 10.21
N ILE A 25 -7.62 -10.36 9.52
CA ILE A 25 -6.98 -11.53 8.91
C ILE A 25 -6.55 -12.51 10.00
N ARG A 26 -5.85 -12.04 11.05
CA ARG A 26 -5.34 -12.91 12.13
C ARG A 26 -6.45 -13.56 12.95
N SER A 27 -7.57 -12.86 13.16
CA SER A 27 -8.75 -13.42 13.85
C SER A 27 -9.58 -14.37 12.97
N GLY A 28 -9.24 -14.50 11.67
CA GLY A 28 -10.01 -15.31 10.72
C GLY A 28 -11.32 -14.67 10.28
N LYS A 29 -11.58 -13.41 10.63
CA LYS A 29 -12.75 -12.65 10.17
C LYS A 29 -12.69 -12.37 8.66
N ILE A 30 -11.50 -12.23 8.11
CA ILE A 30 -11.23 -12.12 6.68
C ILE A 30 -10.30 -13.27 6.28
N GLY A 31 -10.74 -14.08 5.31
CA GLY A 31 -9.93 -15.13 4.70
C GLY A 31 -9.74 -14.91 3.19
N PRO A 32 -9.09 -15.87 2.50
CA PRO A 32 -8.83 -15.78 1.06
C PRO A 32 -10.09 -15.47 0.23
N SER A 33 -11.23 -16.09 0.57
CA SER A 33 -12.50 -15.89 -0.15
C SER A 33 -13.15 -14.52 0.07
N GLN A 34 -12.70 -13.74 1.06
CA GLN A 34 -13.13 -12.35 1.32
C GLN A 34 -11.99 -11.35 1.10
N SER A 35 -11.07 -11.62 0.18
CA SER A 35 -9.84 -10.85 0.02
C SER A 35 -9.96 -9.51 -0.73
N ASP A 36 -11.14 -9.17 -1.25
CA ASP A 36 -11.34 -7.90 -1.97
C ASP A 36 -10.96 -6.65 -1.14
N PRO A 37 -11.37 -6.50 0.14
CA PRO A 37 -10.96 -5.37 0.97
C PRO A 37 -9.45 -5.31 1.21
N VAL A 38 -8.78 -6.47 1.23
CA VAL A 38 -7.32 -6.56 1.38
C VAL A 38 -6.63 -6.09 0.10
N SER A 39 -7.12 -6.52 -1.06
CA SER A 39 -6.64 -6.03 -2.36
C SER A 39 -6.81 -4.52 -2.48
N ASP A 40 -7.96 -3.99 -2.07
CA ASP A 40 -8.24 -2.55 -2.15
C ASP A 40 -7.29 -1.76 -1.26
N LEU A 41 -7.06 -2.23 -0.03
CA LEU A 41 -6.12 -1.62 0.89
C LEU A 41 -4.69 -1.57 0.33
N ILE A 42 -4.17 -2.67 -0.23
CA ILE A 42 -2.81 -2.70 -0.80
C ILE A 42 -2.70 -1.74 -2.00
N VAL A 43 -3.76 -1.62 -2.81
CA VAL A 43 -3.80 -0.66 -3.92
C VAL A 43 -3.79 0.78 -3.39
N ASP A 44 -4.54 1.08 -2.33
CA ASP A 44 -4.56 2.41 -1.72
C ASP A 44 -3.20 2.78 -1.10
N LEU A 45 -2.52 1.82 -0.46
CA LEU A 45 -1.15 2.00 0.02
C LEU A 45 -0.18 2.30 -1.14
N THR A 46 -0.33 1.57 -2.25
CA THR A 46 0.49 1.81 -3.44
C THR A 46 0.20 3.17 -4.06
N ASP A 47 -1.06 3.58 -4.15
CA ASP A 47 -1.44 4.90 -4.67
C ASP A 47 -0.85 6.02 -3.83
N ALA A 48 -0.86 5.89 -2.50
CA ALA A 48 -0.23 6.85 -1.59
C ALA A 48 1.28 6.98 -1.87
N ALA A 49 1.98 5.85 -2.06
CA ALA A 49 3.39 5.85 -2.41
C ALA A 49 3.65 6.48 -3.80
N MET A 50 2.87 6.09 -4.81
CA MET A 50 3.00 6.61 -6.17
C MET A 50 2.75 8.12 -6.23
N ARG A 51 1.75 8.62 -5.49
CA ARG A 51 1.50 10.06 -5.36
C ARG A 51 2.68 10.78 -4.73
N HIS A 52 3.26 10.21 -3.67
CA HIS A 52 4.38 10.82 -2.98
C HIS A 52 5.64 10.91 -3.85
N PHE A 53 5.95 9.85 -4.60
CA PHE A 53 7.21 9.76 -5.36
C PHE A 53 7.13 10.22 -6.81
N PHE A 54 5.93 10.32 -7.40
CA PHE A 54 5.79 10.71 -8.82
C PHE A 54 4.90 11.93 -9.00
N VAL A 55 3.69 11.94 -8.42
CA VAL A 55 2.74 13.04 -8.63
C VAL A 55 3.20 14.32 -7.94
N ARG A 56 3.58 14.24 -6.65
CA ARG A 56 4.03 15.41 -5.90
C ARG A 56 5.31 16.03 -6.48
N PRO A 57 6.36 15.27 -6.88
CA PRO A 57 7.50 15.85 -7.57
C PRO A 57 7.11 16.54 -8.88
N ALA A 58 6.16 15.99 -9.65
CA ALA A 58 5.67 16.64 -10.88
C ALA A 58 5.03 18.01 -10.60
N GLU A 59 4.34 18.15 -9.47
CA GLU A 59 3.77 19.41 -9.01
C GLU A 59 4.87 20.38 -8.55
N VAL A 60 5.79 19.92 -7.69
CA VAL A 60 6.90 20.70 -7.13
C VAL A 60 7.82 21.22 -8.23
N PHE A 61 8.16 20.38 -9.21
CA PHE A 61 8.98 20.75 -10.37
C PHE A 61 8.20 21.54 -11.43
N LYS A 62 6.91 21.82 -11.18
CA LYS A 62 6.03 22.58 -12.07
C LYS A 62 6.03 22.02 -13.51
N LEU A 63 6.01 20.70 -13.64
CA LEU A 63 6.01 20.06 -14.95
C LEU A 63 4.78 20.48 -15.77
N GLY A 64 4.95 20.58 -17.08
CA GLY A 64 3.87 20.92 -18.00
C GLY A 64 2.78 19.84 -18.06
N LEU A 65 1.61 20.21 -18.61
CA LEU A 65 0.43 19.34 -18.69
C LEU A 65 0.72 17.99 -19.37
N ALA A 66 1.55 17.98 -20.42
CA ALA A 66 1.92 16.75 -21.12
C ALA A 66 2.68 15.77 -20.21
N SER A 67 3.71 16.23 -19.51
CA SER A 67 4.50 15.40 -18.58
C SER A 67 3.67 14.91 -17.40
N ARG A 68 2.81 15.77 -16.84
CA ARG A 68 1.85 15.37 -15.78
C ARG A 68 0.90 14.29 -16.28
N GLY A 69 0.39 14.42 -17.49
CA GLY A 69 -0.48 13.41 -18.11
C GLY A 69 0.18 12.04 -18.26
N ILE A 70 1.47 12.00 -18.61
CA ILE A 70 2.27 10.76 -18.69
C ILE A 70 2.39 10.12 -17.29
N ILE A 71 2.73 10.92 -16.29
CA ILE A 71 2.86 10.46 -14.90
C ILE A 71 1.53 9.89 -14.40
N ASP A 72 0.43 10.62 -14.58
CA ASP A 72 -0.89 10.18 -14.15
C ASP A 72 -1.33 8.88 -14.84
N LEU A 73 -1.04 8.76 -16.14
CA LEU A 73 -1.31 7.53 -16.89
C LEU A 73 -0.49 6.35 -16.33
N GLY A 74 0.79 6.57 -16.04
CA GLY A 74 1.66 5.58 -15.42
C GLY A 74 1.12 5.11 -14.07
N VAL A 75 0.80 6.05 -13.17
CA VAL A 75 0.24 5.74 -11.83
C VAL A 75 -1.06 4.94 -11.95
N ARG A 76 -2.01 5.40 -12.77
CA ARG A 76 -3.29 4.68 -12.98
C ARG A 76 -3.08 3.27 -13.53
N SER A 77 -2.15 3.11 -14.48
CA SER A 77 -1.87 1.81 -15.11
C SER A 77 -1.23 0.84 -14.10
N THR A 78 -0.27 1.31 -13.32
CA THR A 78 0.37 0.53 -12.26
C THR A 78 -0.64 0.07 -11.21
N ASN A 79 -1.47 0.98 -10.69
CA ASN A 79 -2.49 0.65 -9.70
C ASN A 79 -3.50 -0.37 -10.24
N LYS A 80 -3.91 -0.23 -11.51
CA LYS A 80 -4.81 -1.19 -12.16
C LYS A 80 -4.18 -2.58 -12.27
N THR A 81 -2.93 -2.65 -12.71
CA THR A 81 -2.20 -3.93 -12.84
C THR A 81 -2.04 -4.62 -11.49
N ILE A 82 -1.66 -3.88 -10.44
CA ILE A 82 -1.52 -4.42 -9.09
C ILE A 82 -2.85 -4.95 -8.58
N ARG A 83 -3.94 -4.17 -8.74
CA ARG A 83 -5.30 -4.61 -8.38
C ARG A 83 -5.69 -5.91 -9.08
N MET A 84 -5.41 -6.03 -10.38
CA MET A 84 -5.70 -7.24 -11.14
C MET A 84 -4.92 -8.44 -10.62
N ALA A 85 -3.61 -8.28 -10.37
CA ALA A 85 -2.77 -9.34 -9.83
C ALA A 85 -3.24 -9.79 -8.43
N LEU A 86 -3.54 -8.85 -7.53
CA LEU A 86 -4.00 -9.16 -6.17
C LEU A 86 -5.34 -9.87 -6.15
N LYS A 87 -6.32 -9.44 -6.98
CA LYS A 87 -7.60 -10.14 -7.15
C LYS A 87 -7.45 -11.57 -7.66
N GLN A 88 -6.37 -11.89 -8.38
CA GLN A 88 -6.10 -13.24 -8.85
C GLN A 88 -5.37 -14.09 -7.81
N ILE A 89 -4.45 -13.49 -7.05
CA ILE A 89 -3.54 -14.23 -6.15
C ILE A 89 -4.17 -14.42 -4.78
N LEU A 90 -4.70 -13.36 -4.16
CA LEU A 90 -5.17 -13.38 -2.77
C LEU A 90 -6.22 -14.47 -2.49
N PRO A 91 -7.22 -14.72 -3.37
CA PRO A 91 -8.20 -15.79 -3.14
C PRO A 91 -7.63 -17.21 -3.24
N ARG A 92 -6.45 -17.37 -3.84
CA ARG A 92 -5.80 -18.68 -4.08
C ARG A 92 -4.78 -19.03 -2.99
N LEU A 93 -4.52 -18.10 -2.06
CA LEU A 93 -3.61 -18.35 -0.95
C LEU A 93 -4.21 -19.37 0.02
N SER A 94 -3.35 -20.23 0.58
CA SER A 94 -3.73 -21.03 1.72
C SER A 94 -4.03 -20.14 2.93
N PRO A 95 -4.79 -20.61 3.93
CA PRO A 95 -5.02 -19.85 5.16
C PRO A 95 -3.72 -19.39 5.85
N GLU A 96 -2.65 -20.18 5.78
CA GLU A 96 -1.34 -19.84 6.32
C GLU A 96 -0.70 -18.68 5.54
N GLN A 97 -0.66 -18.78 4.20
CA GLN A 97 -0.13 -17.73 3.34
C GLN A 97 -0.95 -16.44 3.46
N PHE A 98 -2.26 -16.55 3.64
CA PHE A 98 -3.12 -15.40 3.84
C PHE A 98 -2.84 -14.69 5.17
N ARG A 99 -2.48 -15.43 6.22
CA ARG A 99 -2.00 -14.82 7.48
C ARG A 99 -0.70 -14.04 7.30
N GLN A 100 0.21 -14.49 6.42
CA GLN A 100 1.43 -13.74 6.09
C GLN A 100 1.15 -12.39 5.42
N VAL A 101 -0.03 -12.21 4.79
CA VAL A 101 -0.45 -10.89 4.29
C VAL A 101 -0.66 -9.90 5.43
N ALA A 102 -1.11 -10.35 6.61
CA ALA A 102 -1.21 -9.48 7.78
C ALA A 102 0.16 -9.01 8.27
N ASP A 103 1.17 -9.88 8.21
CA ASP A 103 2.54 -9.54 8.61
C ASP A 103 3.14 -8.50 7.65
N TYR A 104 2.93 -8.70 6.33
CA TYR A 104 3.30 -7.71 5.31
C TYR A 104 2.63 -6.34 5.55
N LEU A 105 1.32 -6.35 5.85
CA LEU A 105 0.57 -5.12 6.10
C LEU A 105 1.12 -4.36 7.32
N ASP A 106 1.45 -5.07 8.40
CA ASP A 106 2.02 -4.46 9.59
C ASP A 106 3.43 -3.90 9.33
N GLU A 107 4.29 -4.64 8.63
CA GLU A 107 5.62 -4.17 8.22
C GLU A 107 5.52 -2.87 7.40
N ALA A 108 4.57 -2.80 6.45
CA ALA A 108 4.31 -1.60 5.66
C ALA A 108 3.89 -0.39 6.53
N LEU A 109 3.25 -0.62 7.67
CA LEU A 109 2.93 0.44 8.64
C LEU A 109 4.12 0.77 9.55
N GLU A 110 4.96 -0.19 9.90
CA GLU A 110 6.17 0.03 10.71
C GLU A 110 7.16 0.94 9.98
N ILE A 111 7.26 0.81 8.66
CA ILE A 111 7.94 1.76 7.76
C ILE A 111 7.43 3.19 7.96
N ASN A 112 6.16 3.36 8.35
CA ASN A 112 5.49 4.65 8.51
C ASN A 112 5.36 5.17 9.94
N LYS A 113 5.87 4.44 10.96
CA LYS A 113 5.98 5.03 12.30
C LYS A 113 7.04 6.15 12.23
N PRO A 114 6.73 7.38 12.68
CA PRO A 114 7.74 8.42 12.76
C PRO A 114 8.90 7.90 13.63
N GLN A 115 10.10 7.87 13.05
CA GLN A 115 11.31 7.59 13.82
C GLN A 115 11.38 8.63 14.93
N ARG A 116 11.18 8.20 16.18
CA ARG A 116 11.40 9.08 17.34
C ARG A 116 12.85 9.55 17.23
N LYS A 117 13.05 10.87 17.07
CA LYS A 117 14.40 11.44 17.12
C LYS A 117 15.07 10.92 18.41
N PRO A 118 16.30 10.41 18.36
CA PRO A 118 17.04 10.18 19.58
C PRO A 118 17.15 11.52 20.31
N GLU A 119 16.75 11.54 21.58
CA GLU A 119 16.98 12.64 22.52
C GLU A 119 18.48 12.78 22.80
#